data_AF-A0A8J6V8C3-F1
#
_entry.id   AF-A0A8J6V8C3-F1
#
_cell.length_a   1.000
_cell.length_b   1.000
_cell.length_c   1.000
_cell.angle_alpha   90.00
_cell.angle_beta   90.00
_cell.angle_gamma   90.00
#
_symmetry.space_group_name_H-M   'P 1'
#
loop_
_entity.id
_entity.type
_entity.pdbx_description
1 polymer ?
#
loop_
_entity_poly.entity_id
_entity_poly.type
_entity_poly.pdbx_seq_one_letter_code
_entity_poly.pdbx_strand_id
1 'polypeptide(L)'
;MDDFTRWEEYAPQAYEAIRQADDVGEIARNTGVPEYRIRRIKNHLFYREHQLDDRARRFDPDPDIADAWERLCRGEYTAEDLALLEHEYFESRFEGIFRTDYRTAHEATVRSGRIWNPPLPPLP
;
A
#
# COMPACT_ATOMS: atom_id res chain seq x y z
N MET A 1 -11.93 16.48 -8.12
CA MET A 1 -12.67 15.25 -7.82
C MET A 1 -13.04 15.35 -6.36
N ASP A 2 -14.31 15.22 -6.00
CA ASP A 2 -14.71 15.17 -4.59
C ASP A 2 -14.28 13.84 -3.95
N ASP A 3 -14.34 13.78 -2.62
CA ASP A 3 -13.92 12.61 -1.84
C ASP A 3 -14.72 11.37 -2.23
N PHE A 4 -16.03 11.48 -2.38
CA PHE A 4 -16.87 10.34 -2.77
C PHE A 4 -16.37 9.72 -4.09
N THR A 5 -16.11 10.56 -5.09
CA THR A 5 -15.62 10.09 -6.39
C THR A 5 -14.18 9.52 -6.27
N ARG A 6 -13.33 10.05 -5.39
CA ARG A 6 -11.99 9.48 -5.13
C ARG A 6 -12.06 8.05 -4.57
N TRP A 7 -12.94 7.81 -3.61
CA TRP A 7 -13.07 6.52 -2.94
C TRP A 7 -13.85 5.50 -3.75
N GLU A 8 -14.97 5.89 -4.37
CA GLU A 8 -15.90 4.94 -5.01
C GLU A 8 -15.57 4.68 -6.49
N GLU A 9 -14.86 5.58 -7.16
CA GLU A 9 -14.54 5.44 -8.60
C GLU A 9 -13.04 5.37 -8.86
N TYR A 10 -12.27 6.35 -8.40
CA TYR A 10 -10.85 6.44 -8.72
C TYR A 10 -10.04 5.30 -8.09
N ALA A 11 -10.13 5.10 -6.77
CA ALA A 11 -9.32 4.08 -6.09
C ALA A 11 -9.56 2.66 -6.63
N PRO A 12 -10.82 2.20 -6.85
CA PRO A 12 -11.07 0.89 -7.46
C PRO A 12 -10.46 0.75 -8.85
N GLN A 13 -10.61 1.76 -9.72
CA GLN A 13 -10.04 1.74 -11.07
C GLN A 13 -8.51 1.72 -11.04
N ALA A 14 -7.90 2.54 -10.18
CA ALA A 14 -6.46 2.58 -10.00
C ALA A 14 -5.91 1.24 -9.49
N TYR A 15 -6.59 0.60 -8.53
CA TYR A 15 -6.19 -0.72 -8.03
C TYR A 15 -6.23 -1.79 -9.13
N GLU A 16 -7.26 -1.81 -9.98
CA GLU A 16 -7.27 -2.74 -11.12
C GLU A 16 -6.14 -2.46 -12.11
N ALA A 17 -5.87 -1.19 -12.42
CA ALA A 17 -4.76 -0.82 -13.30
C ALA A 17 -3.40 -1.23 -12.70
N ILE A 18 -3.18 -0.98 -11.42
CA ILE A 18 -1.96 -1.39 -10.69
C ILE A 18 -1.81 -2.91 -10.75
N ARG A 19 -2.89 -3.68 -10.57
CA ARG A 19 -2.84 -5.15 -10.65
C ARG A 19 -2.48 -5.67 -12.04
N GLN A 20 -2.69 -4.90 -13.09
CA GLN A 20 -2.36 -5.28 -14.46
C GLN A 20 -0.97 -4.79 -14.90
N ALA A 21 -0.40 -3.82 -14.18
CA ALA A 21 0.89 -3.23 -14.50
C ALA A 21 2.08 -4.11 -14.09
N ASP A 22 3.15 -4.08 -14.89
CA ASP A 22 4.47 -4.60 -14.53
C ASP A 22 5.40 -3.44 -14.11
N ASP A 23 5.13 -2.91 -12.92
CA ASP A 23 5.74 -1.68 -12.38
C ASP A 23 6.81 -1.94 -11.30
N VAL A 24 7.01 -3.20 -10.90
CA VAL A 24 7.92 -3.58 -9.81
C VAL A 24 9.36 -3.15 -10.11
N GLY A 25 9.82 -3.42 -11.33
CA GLY A 25 11.17 -3.05 -11.77
C GLY A 25 11.35 -1.52 -11.86
N GLU A 26 10.33 -0.81 -12.33
CA GLU A 26 10.34 0.65 -12.42
C GLU A 26 10.46 1.29 -11.04
N ILE A 27 9.57 0.92 -10.11
CA ILE A 27 9.58 1.42 -8.74
C ILE A 27 10.91 1.09 -8.06
N ALA A 28 11.45 -0.11 -8.25
CA ALA A 28 12.74 -0.50 -7.67
C ALA A 28 13.89 0.37 -8.19
N ARG A 29 13.90 0.72 -9.49
CA ARG A 29 14.88 1.64 -10.07
C ARG A 29 14.73 3.07 -9.51
N ASN A 30 13.50 3.56 -9.40
CA ASN A 30 13.23 4.93 -8.96
C ASN A 30 13.57 5.15 -7.48
N THR A 31 13.27 4.16 -6.62
CA THR A 31 13.38 4.28 -5.16
C THR A 31 14.68 3.70 -4.60
N GLY A 32 15.36 2.84 -5.35
CA GLY A 32 16.48 2.02 -4.86
C GLY A 32 16.05 0.87 -3.93
N VAL A 33 14.75 0.67 -3.70
CA VAL A 33 14.23 -0.45 -2.92
C VAL A 33 14.32 -1.74 -3.75
N PRO A 34 14.82 -2.86 -3.19
CA PRO A 34 14.94 -4.10 -3.97
C PRO A 34 13.61 -4.61 -4.52
N GLU A 35 13.60 -5.09 -5.76
CA GLU A 35 12.39 -5.61 -6.43
C GLU A 35 11.63 -6.65 -5.62
N TYR A 36 12.33 -7.52 -4.87
CA TYR A 36 11.67 -8.52 -4.04
C TYR A 36 10.83 -7.90 -2.92
N ARG A 37 11.20 -6.72 -2.40
CA ARG A 37 10.42 -5.97 -1.42
C ARG A 37 9.23 -5.31 -2.08
N ILE A 38 9.44 -4.62 -3.20
CA ILE A 38 8.36 -3.98 -3.96
C ILE A 38 7.31 -5.00 -4.38
N ARG A 39 7.72 -6.16 -4.92
CA ARG A 39 6.80 -7.25 -5.26
C ARG A 39 6.05 -7.80 -4.05
N ARG A 40 6.69 -7.87 -2.88
CA ARG A 40 6.01 -8.30 -1.65
C ARG A 40 4.93 -7.29 -1.24
N ILE A 41 5.28 -6.01 -1.24
CA ILE A 41 4.37 -4.91 -0.90
C ILE A 41 3.20 -4.89 -1.89
N LYS A 42 3.48 -4.95 -3.19
CA LYS A 42 2.44 -5.01 -4.23
C LYS A 42 1.48 -6.18 -4.01
N ASN A 43 2.03 -7.37 -3.72
CA ASN A 43 1.20 -8.53 -3.40
C ASN A 43 0.34 -8.33 -2.15
N HIS A 44 0.91 -7.75 -1.10
CA HIS A 44 0.23 -7.46 0.17
C HIS A 44 -0.92 -6.46 -0.02
N LEU A 45 -0.65 -5.30 -0.62
CA LEU A 45 -1.65 -4.26 -0.81
C LEU A 45 -2.76 -4.64 -1.79
N PHE A 46 -2.41 -5.25 -2.94
CA PHE A 46 -3.33 -5.31 -4.07
C PHE A 46 -3.92 -6.69 -4.35
N TYR A 47 -3.25 -7.79 -4.02
CA TYR A 47 -3.66 -9.14 -4.47
C TYR A 47 -4.08 -10.08 -3.34
N ARG A 48 -3.36 -10.03 -2.22
CA ARG A 48 -3.51 -10.99 -1.14
C ARG A 48 -4.82 -10.75 -0.38
N GLU A 49 -5.40 -11.85 0.08
CA GLU A 49 -6.48 -11.80 1.06
C GLU A 49 -5.91 -11.84 2.47
N HIS A 50 -6.48 -11.02 3.34
CA HIS A 50 -6.11 -10.85 4.73
C HIS A 50 -7.29 -11.28 5.59
N GLN A 51 -7.01 -11.86 6.75
CA GLN A 51 -8.04 -12.05 7.77
C GLN A 51 -8.40 -10.66 8.31
N LEU A 52 -9.52 -10.11 7.82
CA LEU A 52 -10.09 -8.84 8.25
C LEU A 52 -11.32 -9.12 9.11
N ASP A 53 -11.24 -8.80 10.39
CA ASP A 53 -12.28 -9.06 11.37
C ASP A 53 -12.76 -10.52 11.31
N ASP A 54 -13.96 -10.76 10.76
CA ASP A 54 -14.60 -12.07 10.68
C ASP A 54 -14.35 -12.83 9.36
N ARG A 55 -13.71 -12.22 8.34
CA ARG A 55 -13.57 -12.83 7.01
C ARG A 55 -12.24 -12.57 6.32
N ALA A 56 -11.82 -13.54 5.51
CA ALA A 56 -10.71 -13.37 4.59
C ALA A 56 -11.18 -12.61 3.34
N ARG A 57 -10.56 -11.46 3.04
CA ARG A 57 -10.82 -10.65 1.84
C ARG A 57 -9.62 -9.77 1.50
N ARG A 58 -9.60 -9.20 0.30
CA ARG A 58 -8.66 -8.13 -0.06
C ARG A 58 -9.01 -6.83 0.67
N PHE A 59 -8.02 -5.95 0.81
CA PHE A 59 -8.24 -4.58 1.27
C PHE A 59 -9.21 -3.83 0.36
N ASP A 60 -9.96 -2.91 0.95
CA ASP A 60 -10.73 -1.94 0.20
C ASP A 60 -9.78 -0.93 -0.47
N PRO A 61 -10.04 -0.51 -1.72
CA PRO A 61 -9.20 0.45 -2.39
C PRO A 61 -9.12 1.78 -1.62
N ASP A 62 -7.90 2.25 -1.41
CA ASP A 62 -7.59 3.53 -0.78
C ASP A 62 -6.96 4.47 -1.82
N PRO A 63 -7.53 5.66 -2.06
CA PRO A 63 -7.06 6.59 -3.07
C PRO A 63 -5.66 7.15 -2.76
N ASP A 64 -5.28 7.26 -1.49
CA ASP A 64 -3.98 7.80 -1.09
C ASP A 64 -2.87 6.75 -1.29
N ILE A 65 -3.19 5.46 -1.09
CA ILE A 65 -2.31 4.35 -1.50
C ILE A 65 -2.16 4.31 -3.02
N ALA A 66 -3.25 4.50 -3.77
CA ALA A 66 -3.22 4.52 -5.24
C ALA A 66 -2.32 5.66 -5.76
N ASP A 67 -2.52 6.87 -5.24
CA ASP A 67 -1.73 8.04 -5.57
C ASP A 67 -0.24 7.85 -5.20
N ALA A 68 0.04 7.27 -4.03
CA ALA A 68 1.40 6.96 -3.61
C ALA A 68 2.07 5.96 -4.57
N TRP A 69 1.36 4.92 -4.97
CA TRP A 69 1.87 3.93 -5.92
C TRP A 69 2.15 4.56 -7.30
N GLU A 70 1.29 5.46 -7.79
CA GLU A 70 1.52 6.19 -9.04
C GLU A 70 2.78 7.06 -8.96
N ARG A 71 2.97 7.81 -7.87
CA ARG A 71 4.17 8.65 -7.67
C ARG A 71 5.45 7.81 -7.62
N LEU A 72 5.40 6.65 -6.97
CA LEU A 72 6.51 5.68 -6.94
C LEU A 72 6.87 5.19 -8.36
N CYS A 73 5.87 4.87 -9.18
CA CYS A 73 6.06 4.48 -10.57
C CYS A 73 6.68 5.60 -11.42
N ARG A 74 6.28 6.86 -11.19
CA ARG A 74 6.74 8.03 -11.95
C ARG A 74 8.09 8.58 -11.49
N GLY A 75 8.59 8.12 -10.34
CA GLY A 75 9.80 8.69 -9.72
C GLY A 75 9.56 10.06 -9.07
N GLU A 76 8.30 10.43 -8.85
CA GLU A 76 7.86 11.70 -8.24
C GLU A 76 7.44 11.48 -6.76
N TYR A 77 7.98 10.45 -6.11
CA TYR A 77 7.60 10.03 -4.76
C TYR A 77 8.05 10.98 -3.66
N THR A 78 7.30 10.98 -2.56
CA THR A 78 7.63 11.72 -1.34
C THR A 78 8.29 10.83 -0.28
N ALA A 79 8.69 11.43 0.85
CA ALA A 79 9.17 10.67 2.00
C ALA A 79 8.06 9.77 2.58
N GLU A 80 6.81 10.24 2.57
CA GLU A 80 5.64 9.49 3.01
C GLU A 80 5.36 8.28 2.11
N ASP A 81 5.58 8.38 0.79
CA ASP A 81 5.44 7.24 -0.12
C ASP A 81 6.51 6.16 0.15
N LEU A 82 7.73 6.55 0.55
CA LEU A 82 8.75 5.61 1.02
C LEU A 82 8.39 5.01 2.39
N ALA A 83 7.79 5.80 3.28
CA ALA A 83 7.31 5.32 4.57
C ALA A 83 6.19 4.28 4.40
N LEU A 84 5.31 4.44 3.41
CA LEU A 84 4.33 3.42 3.01
C LEU A 84 5.06 2.11 2.65
N LEU A 85 6.09 2.15 1.81
CA LEU A 85 6.82 0.93 1.42
C LEU A 85 7.45 0.23 2.64
N GLU A 86 8.01 0.98 3.59
CA GLU A 86 8.58 0.41 4.81
C GLU A 86 7.51 -0.18 5.74
N HIS A 87 6.39 0.52 5.87
CA HIS A 87 5.22 0.10 6.64
C HIS A 87 4.70 -1.24 6.14
N GLU A 88 4.32 -1.29 4.87
CA GLU A 88 3.71 -2.47 4.23
C GLU A 88 4.68 -3.64 4.13
N TYR A 89 5.97 -3.37 3.95
CA TYR A 89 6.97 -4.44 3.96
C TYR A 89 7.08 -5.09 5.34
N PHE A 90 7.09 -4.30 6.40
CA PHE A 90 7.14 -4.84 7.76
C PHE A 90 5.84 -5.59 8.09
N GLU A 91 4.68 -4.98 7.84
CA GLU A 91 3.37 -5.58 8.12
C GLU A 91 3.21 -6.92 7.41
N SER A 92 3.48 -6.96 6.11
CA SER A 92 3.39 -8.19 5.31
C SER A 92 4.31 -9.30 5.82
N ARG A 93 5.49 -8.95 6.33
CA ARG A 93 6.43 -9.91 6.93
C ARG A 93 5.94 -10.40 8.28
N PHE A 94 5.40 -9.50 9.10
CA PHE A 94 4.89 -9.80 10.42
C PHE A 94 3.72 -10.79 10.34
N GLU A 95 2.72 -10.50 9.49
CA GLU A 95 1.60 -11.42 9.24
C GLU A 95 2.09 -12.81 8.82
N GLY A 96 3.04 -12.87 7.87
CA GLY A 96 3.51 -14.15 7.34
C GLY A 96 4.30 -15.00 8.34
N ILE A 97 5.12 -14.36 9.19
CA ILE A 97 5.95 -15.04 10.20
C ILE A 97 5.10 -15.50 11.38
N PHE A 98 4.23 -14.62 11.90
CA PHE A 98 3.47 -14.87 13.11
C PHE A 98 2.06 -15.42 12.84
N ARG A 99 1.64 -15.51 11.57
CA ARG A 99 0.31 -15.97 11.14
C ARG A 99 -0.82 -15.22 11.85
N THR A 100 -0.67 -13.91 11.98
CA THR A 100 -1.64 -13.04 12.63
C THR A 100 -2.71 -12.57 11.65
N ASP A 101 -3.80 -12.03 12.18
CA ASP A 101 -4.67 -11.14 11.41
C ASP A 101 -3.96 -9.83 11.04
N TYR A 102 -4.59 -9.10 10.12
CA TYR A 102 -4.10 -7.79 9.64
C TYR A 102 -3.95 -6.79 10.78
N ARG A 103 -4.97 -6.65 11.64
CA ARG A 103 -5.01 -5.62 12.69
C ARG A 103 -3.82 -5.76 13.64
N THR A 104 -3.53 -6.98 14.07
CA THR A 104 -2.39 -7.30 14.93
C THR A 104 -1.06 -6.94 14.27
N ALA A 105 -0.91 -7.23 12.96
CA ALA A 105 0.30 -6.87 12.23
C ALA A 105 0.44 -5.36 12.04
N HIS A 106 -0.64 -4.67 11.69
CA HIS A 106 -0.69 -3.22 11.54
C HIS A 106 -0.30 -2.50 12.85
N GLU A 107 -0.90 -2.89 13.97
CA GLU A 107 -0.54 -2.37 15.29
C GLU A 107 0.93 -2.61 15.63
N ALA A 108 1.48 -3.79 15.30
CA ALA A 108 2.89 -4.08 15.49
C ALA A 108 3.78 -3.17 14.61
N THR A 109 3.39 -2.92 13.36
CA THR A 109 4.08 -1.99 12.45
C THR A 109 4.13 -0.58 13.03
N VAL A 110 2.98 -0.05 13.46
CA VAL A 110 2.90 1.28 14.08
C VAL A 110 3.73 1.36 15.36
N ARG A 111 3.61 0.36 16.25
CA ARG A 111 4.41 0.30 17.50
C ARG A 111 5.92 0.20 17.25
N SER A 112 6.32 -0.28 16.08
CA SER A 112 7.73 -0.36 15.66
C SER A 112 8.28 0.96 15.12
N GLY A 113 7.47 2.02 15.05
CA GLY A 113 7.84 3.35 14.56
C GLY A 113 7.73 3.53 13.04
N ARG A 114 7.27 2.52 12.30
CA ARG A 114 7.07 2.58 10.85
C ARG A 114 5.68 3.13 10.55
N ILE A 115 5.48 4.41 10.81
CA ILE A 115 4.17 5.05 10.64
C ILE A 115 4.08 5.58 9.21
N TRP A 116 3.01 5.22 8.50
CA TRP A 116 2.62 5.88 7.27
C TRP A 116 1.51 6.88 7.57
N ASN A 117 1.71 8.13 7.14
CA ASN A 117 0.70 9.18 7.25
C ASN A 117 0.32 9.59 5.83
N PRO A 118 -0.87 9.22 5.33
CA PRO A 118 -1.31 9.70 4.04
C PRO A 118 -1.38 11.23 4.04
N PRO A 119 -1.10 11.89 2.89
CA PRO A 119 -1.30 13.32 2.78
C PRO A 119 -2.76 13.66 3.13
N LEU A 120 -2.97 14.70 3.93
CA LEU A 120 -4.33 15.15 4.24
C LEU A 120 -5.05 15.49 2.93
N PRO A 121 -6.33 15.11 2.77
CA PRO A 121 -7.10 15.56 1.62
C PRO A 121 -7.05 17.09 1.58
N PRO A 122 -7.01 17.71 0.38
CA PRO A 122 -7.03 19.16 0.28
C PRO A 122 -8.26 19.68 1.03
N LEU A 123 -8.06 20.64 1.94
CA LEU A 123 -9.17 21.28 2.64
C LEU A 123 -10.14 21.87 1.60
N PRO A 124 -11.47 21.80 1.86
CA PRO A 124 -12.49 22.29 0.93
C PRO A 124 -12.35 23.79 0.63
#